data_AF-A0A7S4C8E0-F1
#
_entry.id   AF-A0A7S4C8E0-F1
#
_cell.length_a   1.000
_cell.length_b   1.000
_cell.length_c   1.000
_cell.angle_alpha   90.00
_cell.angle_beta   90.00
_cell.angle_gamma   90.00
#
_symmetry.space_group_name_H-M   'P 1'
#
loop_
_entity.id
_entity.type
_entity.pdbx_description
1 polymer ?
#
loop_
_entity_poly.entity_id
_entity_poly.type
_entity_poly.pdbx_seq_one_letter_code
_entity_poly.pdbx_strand_id
1 'polypeptide(L)'
;GPVPGLPDPLALILGLNLTKGHGQCPEQSGAPVTAPTSPTVATMLPDPGPSAQAATTTTSEAFLDSAAAEAASPNHSYTHPVPLFYMYTGAAFNWSWLKECCPDYGSHESRLAKDDNELVVFNRLASSSYRTLDPTKAHIFVVPVALSLSFRVQKCAGKTHAQRVAVLSAALKKGVHFRRYQGRDHLFFCTDWHIRRFAKGALQSLLRHSILAYHSVF
;
A
#
# COMPACT_ATOMS: atom_id res chain seq x y z
N GLY A 1 26.01 -4.71 10.29
CA GLY A 1 26.20 -4.56 8.83
C GLY A 1 25.07 -5.26 8.11
N PRO A 2 24.74 -4.87 6.88
CA PRO A 2 23.75 -5.61 6.09
C PRO A 2 24.30 -7.00 5.73
N VAL A 3 23.45 -8.03 5.81
CA VAL A 3 23.78 -9.39 5.37
C VAL A 3 23.61 -9.44 3.85
N PRO A 4 24.66 -9.75 3.07
CA PRO A 4 24.53 -9.89 1.62
C PRO A 4 23.74 -11.17 1.29
N GLY A 5 22.73 -11.06 0.42
CA GLY A 5 22.16 -12.24 -0.25
C GLY A 5 20.73 -12.65 0.12
N LEU A 6 19.99 -11.92 0.96
CA LEU A 6 18.55 -12.14 1.07
C LEU A 6 17.84 -11.33 -0.03
N PRO A 7 17.05 -11.95 -0.94
CA PRO A 7 16.15 -11.19 -1.80
C PRO A 7 15.18 -10.41 -0.92
N ASP A 8 15.00 -9.12 -1.21
CA ASP A 8 14.06 -8.28 -0.47
C ASP A 8 12.65 -8.87 -0.61
N PRO A 9 12.03 -9.39 0.46
CA PRO A 9 10.69 -9.98 0.39
C PRO A 9 9.64 -8.97 -0.10
N LEU A 10 9.93 -7.66 -0.06
CA LEU A 10 9.05 -6.63 -0.63
C LEU A 10 9.19 -6.49 -2.14
N ALA A 11 10.36 -6.81 -2.72
CA ALA A 11 10.58 -6.75 -4.17
C ALA A 11 9.78 -7.82 -4.91
N LEU A 12 9.55 -8.98 -4.28
CA LEU A 12 8.73 -10.06 -4.86
C LEU A 12 7.23 -9.73 -4.88
N ILE A 13 6.78 -8.74 -4.09
CA ILE A 13 5.36 -8.42 -3.89
C ILE A 13 4.89 -7.28 -4.82
N LEU A 14 5.79 -6.44 -5.33
CA LEU A 14 5.42 -5.12 -5.89
C LEU A 14 5.79 -4.88 -7.37
N GLY A 15 6.09 -5.93 -8.15
CA GLY A 15 6.55 -5.81 -9.55
C GLY A 15 5.65 -4.97 -10.47
N LEU A 16 5.94 -3.68 -10.62
CA LEU A 16 5.16 -2.69 -11.37
C LEU A 16 6.09 -1.66 -12.06
N ASN A 17 5.76 -1.27 -13.29
CA ASN A 17 6.52 -0.36 -14.18
C ASN A 17 5.59 0.77 -14.70
N LEU A 18 5.92 2.05 -14.51
CA LEU A 18 5.07 3.20 -14.92
C LEU A 18 5.90 4.46 -15.28
N THR A 19 5.26 5.59 -15.65
CA THR A 19 5.89 6.88 -16.09
C THR A 19 5.31 8.17 -15.45
N LYS A 20 6.07 9.28 -15.43
CA LYS A 20 5.91 10.55 -14.67
C LYS A 20 4.75 11.54 -15.02
N GLY A 21 4.14 12.20 -14.00
CA GLY A 21 3.30 13.42 -14.15
C GLY A 21 2.91 14.13 -12.83
N HIS A 22 2.69 15.46 -12.83
CA HIS A 22 2.25 16.25 -11.65
C HIS A 22 0.85 16.86 -11.87
N GLY A 23 -0.14 16.50 -11.03
CA GLY A 23 -1.46 17.14 -10.96
C GLY A 23 -1.76 17.63 -9.53
N GLN A 24 -2.42 18.78 -9.40
CA GLN A 24 -2.88 19.35 -8.12
C GLN A 24 -4.36 19.00 -7.88
N CYS A 25 -4.72 18.60 -6.65
CA CYS A 25 -6.13 18.47 -6.26
C CYS A 25 -6.72 19.88 -6.07
N PRO A 26 -7.94 20.16 -6.54
CA PRO A 26 -8.58 21.45 -6.32
C PRO A 26 -8.78 21.68 -4.82
N GLU A 27 -8.47 22.88 -4.35
CA GLU A 27 -8.72 23.27 -2.96
C GLU A 27 -10.24 23.35 -2.74
N GLN A 28 -10.80 22.38 -2.02
CA GLN A 28 -12.24 22.40 -1.74
C GLN A 28 -12.55 23.42 -0.66
N SER A 29 -13.32 24.45 -1.02
CA SER A 29 -13.86 25.45 -0.10
C SER A 29 -14.95 24.84 0.79
N GLY A 30 -14.54 24.19 1.87
CA GLY A 30 -15.26 24.17 3.15
C GLY A 30 -16.68 23.59 3.23
N ALA A 31 -17.22 22.93 2.21
CA ALA A 31 -18.50 22.23 2.36
C ALA A 31 -18.31 21.04 3.34
N PRO A 32 -19.11 20.93 4.41
CA PRO A 32 -19.00 19.82 5.35
C PRO A 32 -19.37 18.52 4.63
N VAL A 33 -18.38 17.64 4.44
CA VAL A 33 -18.62 16.25 4.04
C VAL A 33 -19.29 15.57 5.23
N THR A 34 -20.60 15.33 5.13
CA THR A 34 -21.33 14.46 6.04
C THR A 34 -20.65 13.10 6.05
N ALA A 35 -20.17 12.68 7.23
CA ALA A 35 -19.58 11.36 7.40
C ALA A 35 -20.59 10.29 6.95
N PRO A 36 -20.15 9.25 6.22
CA PRO A 36 -21.04 8.20 5.76
C PRO A 36 -21.66 7.49 6.96
N THR A 37 -22.98 7.54 7.06
CA THR A 37 -23.79 6.65 7.88
C THR A 37 -23.63 5.22 7.36
N SER A 38 -23.51 4.28 8.29
CA SER A 38 -23.37 2.84 8.00
C SER A 38 -24.46 2.36 7.03
N PRO A 39 -24.13 1.57 6.00
CA PRO A 39 -25.13 1.04 5.08
C PRO A 39 -26.02 0.01 5.78
N THR A 40 -27.33 0.21 5.62
CA THR A 40 -28.37 -0.77 5.88
C THR A 40 -28.13 -2.02 5.03
N VAL A 41 -28.13 -3.18 5.68
CA VAL A 41 -27.99 -4.50 5.05
C VAL A 41 -29.16 -4.73 4.08
N ALA A 42 -28.87 -4.76 2.79
CA ALA A 42 -29.81 -5.19 1.76
C ALA A 42 -29.64 -6.69 1.50
N THR A 43 -30.77 -7.39 1.50
CA THR A 43 -30.94 -8.83 1.30
C THR A 43 -30.49 -9.27 -0.10
N MET A 44 -29.72 -10.36 -0.14
CA MET A 44 -29.20 -11.03 -1.33
C MET A 44 -30.31 -11.66 -2.18
N LEU A 45 -30.19 -11.53 -3.50
CA LEU A 45 -30.81 -12.42 -4.50
C LEU A 45 -29.69 -13.19 -5.24
N PRO A 46 -29.92 -14.47 -5.59
CA PRO A 46 -28.93 -15.31 -6.29
C PRO A 46 -28.93 -15.05 -7.80
N ASP A 47 -27.73 -15.05 -8.39
CA ASP A 47 -27.47 -14.92 -9.82
C ASP A 47 -27.06 -16.30 -10.40
N PRO A 48 -27.62 -16.75 -11.55
CA PRO A 48 -27.27 -18.03 -12.17
C PRO A 48 -26.01 -17.90 -13.05
N GLY A 49 -25.05 -18.81 -12.87
CA GLY A 49 -24.00 -19.08 -13.88
C GLY A 49 -24.47 -20.13 -14.91
N PRO A 50 -23.56 -20.70 -15.73
CA PRO A 50 -22.38 -20.13 -16.39
C PRO A 50 -22.53 -20.18 -17.93
N SER A 51 -21.65 -19.51 -18.67
CA SER A 51 -21.44 -19.80 -20.09
C SER A 51 -19.96 -19.85 -20.42
N ALA A 52 -19.51 -21.05 -20.74
CA ALA A 52 -18.18 -21.38 -21.23
C ALA A 52 -18.08 -21.02 -22.71
N GLN A 53 -17.01 -20.34 -23.10
CA GLN A 53 -16.52 -20.35 -24.47
C GLN A 53 -15.01 -20.59 -24.45
N ALA A 54 -14.63 -21.72 -25.03
CA ALA A 54 -13.26 -22.10 -25.33
C ALA A 54 -12.77 -21.30 -26.54
N ALA A 55 -11.58 -20.72 -26.43
CA ALA A 55 -10.84 -20.20 -27.57
C ALA A 55 -9.46 -20.86 -27.59
N THR A 56 -9.28 -21.71 -28.59
CA THR A 56 -8.05 -22.39 -28.96
C THR A 56 -7.15 -21.40 -29.68
N THR A 57 -5.94 -21.13 -29.16
CA THR A 57 -4.92 -20.39 -29.91
C THR A 57 -3.70 -21.27 -30.13
N THR A 58 -3.46 -21.49 -31.41
CA THR A 58 -2.42 -22.33 -32.01
C THR A 58 -1.07 -21.60 -32.04
N THR A 59 -0.05 -22.34 -31.59
CA THR A 59 1.40 -22.31 -31.88
C THR A 59 2.05 -21.13 -32.64
N SER A 60 3.12 -20.60 -32.05
CA SER A 60 4.34 -20.26 -32.80
C SER A 60 5.57 -20.61 -31.96
N GLU A 61 6.10 -21.82 -32.18
CA GLU A 61 7.48 -22.18 -31.82
C GLU A 61 8.43 -21.58 -32.86
N ALA A 62 9.32 -20.70 -32.43
CA ALA A 62 10.67 -20.50 -32.96
C ALA A 62 11.28 -19.26 -32.31
N PHE A 63 12.58 -19.31 -32.04
CA PHE A 63 13.44 -18.29 -31.40
C PHE A 63 13.46 -18.28 -29.87
N LEU A 64 14.35 -19.10 -29.28
CA LEU A 64 15.58 -18.63 -28.61
C LEU A 64 16.31 -19.81 -27.93
N ASP A 65 17.00 -20.63 -28.71
CA ASP A 65 18.07 -21.53 -28.24
C ASP A 65 19.40 -20.76 -28.22
N SER A 66 19.70 -20.02 -27.15
CA SER A 66 21.05 -19.46 -26.95
C SER A 66 21.33 -18.85 -25.56
N ALA A 67 21.11 -19.62 -24.48
CA ALA A 67 21.67 -19.28 -23.17
C ALA A 67 21.77 -20.48 -22.18
N ALA A 68 21.79 -21.72 -22.68
CA ALA A 68 21.86 -22.91 -21.82
C ALA A 68 23.33 -23.27 -21.48
N ALA A 69 24.02 -22.41 -20.74
CA ALA A 69 25.30 -22.76 -20.11
C ALA A 69 25.68 -21.78 -18.98
N GLU A 70 24.73 -21.31 -18.18
CA GLU A 70 25.06 -20.70 -16.89
C GLU A 70 24.84 -21.75 -15.80
N ALA A 71 25.93 -22.03 -15.09
CA ALA A 71 26.13 -23.18 -14.24
C ALA A 71 24.94 -23.51 -13.33
N ALA A 72 24.62 -24.81 -13.26
CA ALA A 72 23.79 -25.42 -12.23
C ALA A 72 24.41 -25.15 -10.83
N SER A 73 24.18 -23.95 -10.32
CA SER A 73 24.40 -23.62 -8.92
C SER A 73 23.48 -24.55 -8.12
N PRO A 74 23.97 -25.27 -7.11
CA PRO A 74 23.19 -26.27 -6.38
C PRO A 74 21.89 -25.62 -5.92
N ASN A 75 20.76 -26.15 -6.41
CA ASN A 75 19.39 -25.72 -6.10
C ASN A 75 19.20 -25.65 -4.58
N HIS A 76 19.61 -24.55 -3.97
CA HIS A 76 19.28 -24.21 -2.60
C HIS A 76 17.79 -23.89 -2.62
N SER A 77 16.99 -24.91 -2.39
CA SER A 77 15.58 -24.76 -2.05
C SER A 77 15.53 -24.08 -0.69
N TYR A 78 15.62 -22.74 -0.69
CA TYR A 78 15.42 -21.94 0.50
C TYR A 78 13.95 -22.07 0.90
N THR A 79 13.63 -23.06 1.73
CA THR A 79 12.35 -23.18 2.43
C THR A 79 12.35 -22.21 3.61
N HIS A 80 12.50 -20.92 3.34
CA HIS A 80 12.14 -19.92 4.35
C HIS A 80 10.62 -19.76 4.32
N PRO A 81 9.93 -19.93 5.46
CA PRO A 81 8.51 -19.63 5.51
C PRO A 81 8.30 -18.16 5.12
N VAL A 82 7.37 -17.92 4.19
CA VAL A 82 7.07 -16.56 3.74
C VAL A 82 6.56 -15.74 4.94
N PRO A 83 7.16 -14.57 5.25
CA PRO A 83 6.78 -13.81 6.43
C PRO A 83 5.34 -13.30 6.32
N LEU A 84 4.51 -13.66 7.31
CA LEU A 84 3.17 -13.09 7.47
C LEU A 84 3.24 -11.63 7.93
N PHE A 85 2.29 -10.81 7.48
CA PHE A 85 2.18 -9.43 7.92
C PHE A 85 0.80 -9.12 8.51
N TYR A 86 0.75 -8.21 9.47
CA TYR A 86 -0.49 -7.64 9.99
C TYR A 86 -0.63 -6.20 9.50
N MET A 87 -1.81 -5.85 8.98
CA MET A 87 -2.12 -4.49 8.58
C MET A 87 -2.96 -3.81 9.65
N TYR A 88 -2.52 -2.64 10.14
CA TYR A 88 -3.26 -1.89 11.15
C TYR A 88 -4.70 -1.58 10.69
N THR A 89 -5.62 -1.69 11.64
CA THR A 89 -7.05 -1.42 11.44
C THR A 89 -7.52 -0.31 12.38
N GLY A 90 -8.66 0.30 12.05
CA GLY A 90 -9.28 1.37 12.83
C GLY A 90 -9.20 2.74 12.17
N ALA A 91 -9.97 3.71 12.70
CA ALA A 91 -10.20 5.00 12.05
C ALA A 91 -8.92 5.84 11.85
N ALA A 92 -7.92 5.71 12.71
CA ALA A 92 -6.64 6.41 12.57
C ALA A 92 -5.80 5.92 11.38
N PHE A 93 -6.02 4.68 10.96
CA PHE A 93 -5.28 4.00 9.89
C PHE A 93 -6.07 3.90 8.59
N ASN A 94 -7.38 4.13 8.61
CA ASN A 94 -8.19 4.16 7.41
C ASN A 94 -8.15 5.55 6.76
N TRP A 95 -7.32 5.72 5.72
CA TRP A 95 -7.20 6.97 4.97
C TRP A 95 -7.84 6.87 3.56
N SER A 96 -8.60 5.82 3.29
CA SER A 96 -9.25 5.63 1.97
C SER A 96 -10.29 6.70 1.67
N TRP A 97 -10.88 7.33 2.68
CA TRP A 97 -11.85 8.42 2.56
C TRP A 97 -11.24 9.69 1.94
N LEU A 98 -9.92 9.85 1.95
CA LEU A 98 -9.26 11.02 1.33
C LEU A 98 -9.53 11.12 -0.17
N LYS A 99 -9.90 10.01 -0.83
CA LYS A 99 -10.31 10.01 -2.24
C LYS A 99 -11.51 10.92 -2.51
N GLU A 100 -12.40 11.10 -1.53
CA GLU A 100 -13.60 11.95 -1.68
C GLU A 100 -13.24 13.43 -1.82
N CYS A 101 -12.10 13.85 -1.26
CA CYS A 101 -11.60 15.23 -1.37
C CYS A 101 -10.72 15.47 -2.59
N CYS A 102 -10.42 14.43 -3.37
CA CYS A 102 -9.72 14.56 -4.64
C CYS A 102 -10.35 13.58 -5.63
N PRO A 103 -11.49 13.92 -6.24
CA PRO A 103 -12.25 13.01 -7.11
C PRO A 103 -11.44 12.52 -8.32
N ASP A 104 -10.52 13.36 -8.81
CA ASP A 104 -9.60 13.00 -9.89
C ASP A 104 -8.46 12.07 -9.44
N TYR A 105 -8.35 11.79 -8.14
CA TYR A 105 -7.38 10.86 -7.59
C TYR A 105 -7.79 9.42 -7.93
N GLY A 106 -7.17 8.86 -8.98
CA GLY A 106 -7.44 7.50 -9.46
C GLY A 106 -8.31 7.39 -10.71
N SER A 107 -8.74 8.50 -11.33
CA SER A 107 -9.35 8.44 -12.68
C SER A 107 -8.28 8.12 -13.73
N HIS A 108 -8.48 7.10 -14.58
CA HIS A 108 -7.49 6.63 -15.58
C HIS A 108 -6.85 7.75 -16.44
N GLU A 109 -7.54 8.88 -16.60
CA GLU A 109 -7.06 10.05 -17.32
C GLU A 109 -6.21 11.01 -16.48
N SER A 110 -6.37 11.02 -15.16
CA SER A 110 -5.46 11.78 -14.33
C SER A 110 -4.09 11.11 -14.36
N ARG A 111 -3.07 11.92 -14.65
CA ARG A 111 -1.67 11.50 -14.50
C ARG A 111 -1.38 10.93 -13.11
N LEU A 112 -2.22 11.26 -12.12
CA LEU A 112 -2.18 10.76 -10.75
C LEU A 112 -2.71 9.31 -10.59
N ALA A 113 -3.51 8.82 -11.53
CA ALA A 113 -4.01 7.44 -11.54
C ALA A 113 -3.12 6.47 -12.29
N LYS A 114 -2.25 6.99 -13.17
CA LYS A 114 -1.18 6.19 -13.79
C LYS A 114 -0.07 5.84 -12.82
N ASP A 115 -0.03 6.48 -11.64
CA ASP A 115 0.85 6.09 -10.55
C ASP A 115 0.06 5.16 -9.63
N ASP A 116 0.52 3.91 -9.47
CA ASP A 116 -0.02 2.93 -8.52
C ASP A 116 -0.15 3.54 -7.13
N ASN A 117 -1.35 4.05 -6.85
CA ASN A 117 -1.59 4.92 -5.72
C ASN A 117 -1.45 4.13 -4.40
N GLU A 118 -1.10 4.83 -3.31
CA GLU A 118 -0.91 4.23 -1.98
C GLU A 118 -2.13 3.36 -1.60
N LEU A 119 -3.33 3.80 -1.98
CA LEU A 119 -4.60 3.10 -1.70
C LEU A 119 -4.75 1.77 -2.45
N VAL A 120 -4.32 1.67 -3.71
CA VAL A 120 -4.33 0.44 -4.50
C VAL A 120 -3.37 -0.57 -3.91
N VAL A 121 -2.16 -0.13 -3.53
CA VAL A 121 -1.20 -0.98 -2.82
C VAL A 121 -1.80 -1.50 -1.52
N PHE A 122 -2.44 -0.64 -0.72
CA PHE A 122 -3.11 -1.08 0.51
C PHE A 122 -4.29 -2.02 0.25
N ASN A 123 -5.07 -1.82 -0.82
CA ASN A 123 -6.15 -2.73 -1.19
C ASN A 123 -5.61 -4.12 -1.58
N ARG A 124 -4.51 -4.18 -2.33
CA ARG A 124 -3.85 -5.45 -2.69
C ARG A 124 -3.26 -6.14 -1.46
N LEU A 125 -2.61 -5.40 -0.56
CA LEU A 125 -2.13 -5.94 0.72
C LEU A 125 -3.29 -6.40 1.60
N ALA A 126 -4.43 -5.71 1.57
CA ALA A 126 -5.60 -6.08 2.33
C ALA A 126 -6.17 -7.45 1.91
N SER A 127 -6.07 -7.80 0.63
CA SER A 127 -6.53 -9.07 0.05
C SER A 127 -5.43 -10.14 -0.08
N SER A 128 -4.21 -9.87 0.39
CA SER A 128 -3.10 -10.81 0.28
C SER A 128 -3.30 -12.05 1.17
N SER A 129 -2.95 -13.24 0.67
CA SER A 129 -2.92 -14.48 1.45
C SER A 129 -1.86 -14.48 2.56
N TYR A 130 -0.85 -13.61 2.48
CA TYR A 130 0.18 -13.44 3.51
C TYR A 130 -0.25 -12.50 4.65
N ARG A 131 -1.43 -11.87 4.53
CA ARG A 131 -2.00 -11.05 5.59
C ARG A 131 -2.57 -11.94 6.69
N THR A 132 -2.10 -11.76 7.93
CA THR A 132 -2.74 -12.32 9.12
C THR A 132 -3.67 -11.31 9.77
N LEU A 133 -4.79 -11.78 10.31
CA LEU A 133 -5.68 -10.99 11.19
C LEU A 133 -5.23 -11.04 12.66
N ASP A 134 -4.36 -11.99 13.00
CA ASP A 134 -3.76 -12.11 14.33
C ASP A 134 -2.40 -11.41 14.34
N PRO A 135 -2.25 -10.28 15.07
CA PRO A 135 -1.00 -9.54 15.11
C PRO A 135 0.12 -10.26 15.87
N THR A 136 -0.18 -11.31 16.65
CA THR A 136 0.86 -12.09 17.34
C THR A 136 1.65 -13.00 16.41
N LYS A 137 1.06 -13.37 15.26
CA LYS A 137 1.66 -14.19 14.21
C LYS A 137 2.40 -13.39 13.14
N ALA A 138 2.32 -12.07 13.20
CA ALA A 138 2.92 -11.19 12.21
C ALA A 138 4.42 -11.01 12.44
N HIS A 139 5.18 -11.03 11.35
CA HIS A 139 6.60 -10.70 11.32
C HIS A 139 6.82 -9.23 10.97
N ILE A 140 5.90 -8.65 10.20
CA ILE A 140 5.92 -7.26 9.74
C ILE A 140 4.55 -6.64 10.00
N PHE A 141 4.55 -5.36 10.35
CA PHE A 141 3.35 -4.56 10.54
C PHE A 141 3.20 -3.50 9.46
N VAL A 142 2.17 -3.58 8.63
CA VAL A 142 1.86 -2.58 7.61
C VAL A 142 1.02 -1.47 8.21
N VAL A 143 1.45 -0.22 8.03
CA VAL A 143 0.70 0.99 8.42
C VAL A 143 0.04 1.58 7.16
N PRO A 144 -1.27 1.36 6.92
CA PRO A 144 -1.91 1.67 5.64
C PRO A 144 -2.29 3.16 5.51
N VAL A 145 -1.29 4.03 5.47
CA VAL A 145 -1.49 5.49 5.49
C VAL A 145 -1.09 6.11 4.15
N ALA A 146 -2.02 6.86 3.55
CA ALA A 146 -1.78 7.53 2.28
C ALA A 146 -1.14 8.91 2.53
N LEU A 147 0.15 8.93 2.90
CA LEU A 147 0.86 10.15 3.30
C LEU A 147 0.98 11.15 2.15
N SER A 148 1.27 10.68 0.94
CA SER A 148 1.40 11.56 -0.22
C SER A 148 0.05 12.17 -0.59
N LEU A 149 -1.02 11.36 -0.61
CA LEU A 149 -2.39 11.84 -0.85
C LEU A 149 -2.81 12.86 0.20
N SER A 150 -2.62 12.52 1.48
CA SER A 150 -2.96 13.38 2.62
C SER A 150 -2.25 14.73 2.57
N PHE A 151 -1.00 14.74 2.10
CA PHE A 151 -0.24 15.97 1.91
C PHE A 151 -0.75 16.76 0.70
N ARG A 152 -1.06 16.11 -0.42
CA ARG A 152 -1.60 16.79 -1.61
C ARG A 152 -2.92 17.49 -1.35
N VAL A 153 -3.85 16.83 -0.65
CA VAL A 153 -5.18 17.43 -0.36
C VAL A 153 -5.11 18.55 0.69
N GLN A 154 -4.05 18.61 1.50
CA GLN A 154 -3.87 19.54 2.63
C GLN A 154 -5.00 19.49 3.68
N LYS A 155 -6.22 19.96 3.36
CA LYS A 155 -7.41 19.94 4.21
C LYS A 155 -8.52 19.10 3.55
N CYS A 156 -9.13 18.21 4.32
CA CYS A 156 -10.17 17.31 3.84
C CYS A 156 -11.08 16.91 5.01
N ALA A 157 -12.41 16.98 4.82
CA ALA A 157 -13.42 16.79 5.88
C ALA A 157 -13.10 17.54 7.18
N GLY A 158 -12.74 18.83 7.06
CA GLY A 158 -12.38 19.70 8.19
C GLY A 158 -11.02 19.40 8.86
N LYS A 159 -10.33 18.32 8.48
CA LYS A 159 -9.04 17.93 9.06
C LYS A 159 -7.89 18.37 8.16
N THR A 160 -6.82 18.88 8.75
CA THR A 160 -5.56 19.15 8.04
C THR A 160 -4.67 17.91 7.99
N HIS A 161 -3.70 17.90 7.09
CA HIS A 161 -2.67 16.87 7.00
C HIS A 161 -1.95 16.67 8.33
N ALA A 162 -1.51 17.77 8.96
CA ALA A 162 -0.84 17.73 10.26
C ALA A 162 -1.72 17.10 11.35
N GLN A 163 -3.03 17.39 11.37
CA GLN A 163 -3.97 16.77 12.31
C GLN A 163 -4.11 15.27 12.08
N ARG A 164 -4.23 14.82 10.81
CA ARG A 164 -4.29 13.38 10.47
C ARG A 164 -3.01 12.66 10.92
N VAL A 165 -1.85 13.24 10.64
CA VAL A 165 -0.54 12.70 11.04
C VAL A 165 -0.40 12.66 12.57
N ALA A 166 -0.92 13.66 13.29
CA ALA A 166 -0.91 13.68 14.76
C ALA A 166 -1.79 12.57 15.36
N VAL A 167 -3.01 12.36 14.82
CA VAL A 167 -3.92 11.28 15.25
C VAL A 167 -3.29 9.91 15.00
N LEU A 168 -2.70 9.71 13.82
CA LEU A 168 -1.96 8.49 13.49
C LEU A 168 -0.80 8.24 14.45
N SER A 169 0.04 9.26 14.70
CA SER A 169 1.17 9.15 15.63
C SER A 169 0.71 8.79 17.05
N ALA A 170 -0.37 9.42 17.54
CA ALA A 170 -0.95 9.08 18.84
C ALA A 170 -1.47 7.64 18.89
N ALA A 171 -2.13 7.16 17.83
CA ALA A 171 -2.61 5.77 17.75
C ALA A 171 -1.45 4.77 17.74
N LEU A 172 -0.39 5.01 16.97
CA LEU A 172 0.80 4.16 16.93
C LEU A 172 1.49 4.09 18.29
N LYS A 173 1.72 5.23 18.96
CA LYS A 173 2.33 5.28 20.30
C LYS A 173 1.53 4.51 21.35
N LYS A 174 0.20 4.49 21.24
CA LYS A 174 -0.70 3.73 22.12
C LYS A 174 -0.73 2.23 21.82
N GLY A 175 -0.39 1.80 20.59
CA GLY A 175 -0.40 0.40 20.19
C GLY A 175 0.73 -0.43 20.83
N VAL A 176 0.39 -1.61 21.35
CA VAL A 176 1.37 -2.53 21.98
C VAL A 176 2.42 -2.99 20.95
N HIS A 177 1.99 -3.34 19.75
CA HIS A 177 2.88 -3.86 18.70
C HIS A 177 3.92 -2.84 18.23
N PHE A 178 3.54 -1.55 18.10
CA PHE A 178 4.48 -0.50 17.73
C PHE A 178 5.56 -0.29 18.80
N ARG A 179 5.15 -0.31 20.07
CA ARG A 179 6.09 -0.11 21.19
C ARG A 179 7.08 -1.26 21.34
N ARG A 180 6.68 -2.50 21.07
CA ARG A 180 7.50 -3.71 21.25
C ARG A 180 8.87 -3.58 20.59
N TYR A 181 8.92 -3.07 19.36
CA TYR A 181 10.15 -2.90 18.60
C TYR A 181 10.41 -1.46 18.17
N GLN A 182 9.74 -0.49 18.81
CA GLN A 182 9.86 0.94 18.51
C GLN A 182 9.70 1.26 17.02
N GLY A 183 8.81 0.53 16.34
CA GLY A 183 8.55 0.72 14.92
C GLY A 183 9.48 -0.01 13.96
N ARG A 184 10.47 -0.79 14.43
CA ARG A 184 11.49 -1.43 13.56
C ARG A 184 10.95 -2.50 12.61
N ASP A 185 9.80 -3.06 12.93
CA ASP A 185 9.04 -4.03 12.16
C ASP A 185 7.84 -3.38 11.43
N HIS A 186 7.73 -2.05 11.44
CA HIS A 186 6.64 -1.32 10.82
C HIS A 186 7.01 -0.83 9.43
N LEU A 187 6.25 -1.26 8.44
CA LEU A 187 6.33 -0.82 7.06
C LEU A 187 5.43 0.39 6.83
N PHE A 188 6.04 1.49 6.40
CA PHE A 188 5.35 2.63 5.80
C PHE A 188 5.62 2.64 4.31
N PHE A 189 4.55 2.62 3.51
CA PHE A 189 4.61 2.72 2.07
C PHE A 189 4.21 4.12 1.60
N CYS A 190 4.91 4.66 0.61
CA CYS A 190 4.55 5.92 -0.04
C CYS A 190 4.90 5.89 -1.53
N THR A 191 4.10 6.54 -2.37
CA THR A 191 4.39 6.66 -3.81
C THR A 191 5.42 7.73 -4.15
N ASP A 192 6.03 8.35 -3.15
CA ASP A 192 6.99 9.43 -3.34
C ASP A 192 8.13 9.29 -2.32
N TRP A 193 9.35 9.42 -2.82
CA TRP A 193 10.59 9.26 -2.05
C TRP A 193 10.73 10.29 -0.92
N HIS A 194 9.94 11.37 -0.95
CA HIS A 194 9.85 12.36 0.12
C HIS A 194 8.93 11.94 1.28
N ILE A 195 8.73 10.65 1.55
CA ILE A 195 7.91 10.17 2.69
C ILE A 195 8.21 10.90 4.01
N ARG A 196 9.48 11.20 4.29
CA ARG A 196 9.91 11.95 5.49
C ARG A 196 9.40 13.41 5.50
N ARG A 197 9.24 14.03 4.33
CA ARG A 197 8.66 15.37 4.18
C ARG A 197 7.17 15.35 4.52
N PHE A 198 6.44 14.32 4.07
CA PHE A 198 5.01 14.16 4.37
C PHE A 198 4.77 13.69 5.82
N ALA A 199 5.75 13.08 6.46
CA ALA A 199 5.65 12.67 7.85
C ALA A 199 6.17 13.72 8.85
N LYS A 200 6.45 14.95 8.41
CA LYS A 200 6.97 16.01 9.28
C LYS A 200 6.11 16.20 10.54
N GLY A 201 6.76 16.55 11.65
CA GLY A 201 6.11 16.73 12.94
C GLY A 201 5.93 15.42 13.68
N ALA A 202 4.68 15.08 14.06
CA ALA A 202 4.39 14.04 15.04
C ALA A 202 4.83 12.61 14.63
N LEU A 203 4.97 12.34 13.34
CA LEU A 203 5.33 11.01 12.82
C LEU A 203 6.83 10.87 12.52
N GLN A 204 7.56 11.98 12.41
CA GLN A 204 8.96 11.99 11.98
C GLN A 204 9.88 11.16 12.89
N SER A 205 9.68 11.23 14.22
CA SER A 205 10.47 10.44 15.16
C SER A 205 10.16 8.94 15.08
N LEU A 206 8.91 8.58 14.75
CA LEU A 206 8.49 7.18 14.60
C LEU A 206 9.11 6.57 13.34
N LEU A 207 9.21 7.33 12.24
CA LEU A 207 9.86 6.86 11.00
C LEU A 207 11.38 6.73 11.07
N ARG A 208 12.02 7.06 12.20
CA ARG A 208 13.48 6.93 12.33
C ARG A 208 13.90 5.46 12.29
N HIS A 209 13.09 4.61 12.89
CA HIS A 209 13.42 3.20 13.08
C HIS A 209 12.61 2.26 12.18
N SER A 210 11.57 2.77 11.51
CA SER A 210 10.69 2.00 10.65
C SER A 210 11.24 1.69 9.27
N ILE A 211 10.67 0.65 8.67
CA ILE A 211 10.90 0.25 7.30
C ILE A 211 10.14 1.23 6.40
N LEU A 212 10.86 1.92 5.53
CA LEU A 212 10.27 2.84 4.57
C LEU A 212 10.38 2.21 3.19
N ALA A 213 9.23 1.87 2.62
CA ALA A 213 9.14 1.49 1.21
C ALA A 213 8.58 2.66 0.43
N TYR A 214 9.15 2.89 -0.75
CA TYR A 214 8.58 3.81 -1.69
C TYR A 214 8.66 3.26 -3.10
N HIS A 215 7.68 3.59 -3.91
CA HIS A 215 7.69 3.32 -5.33
C HIS A 215 7.85 4.66 -6.05
N SER A 216 8.98 4.87 -6.71
CA SER A 216 9.20 6.05 -7.56
C SER A 216 9.12 5.63 -9.01
N VAL A 217 8.19 6.25 -9.71
CA VAL A 217 8.00 6.10 -11.13
C VAL A 217 8.82 7.20 -11.83
N PHE A 218 9.89 6.83 -12.54
CA PHE A 218 10.76 7.80 -13.24
C PHE A 218 10.28 8.09 -14.67
#